data_AF-A0A4Y2D742-F1
#
_entry.id   AF-A0A4Y2D742-F1
#
_cell.length_a   1.000
_cell.length_b   1.000
_cell.length_c   1.000
_cell.angle_alpha   90.00
_cell.angle_beta   90.00
_cell.angle_gamma   90.00
#
_symmetry.space_group_name_H-M   'P 1'
#
loop_
_entity.id
_entity.type
_entity.pdbx_description
1 polymer ?
#
loop_
_entity_poly.entity_id
_entity_poly.type
_entity_poly.pdbx_seq_one_letter_code
_entity_poly.pdbx_strand_id
1 'polypeptide(L)'
;MKINNDQLFDEVVLAKEYLQSNWEQWKQEETTRDVIISSEEKWLGLFGHFKEKHIAAPNLIKIVEYAFCLPGTSAPVERVFSLMNNAWTDDRGLMKESTVKGLMTCKINIGLASEDFYIKIKNKKDFLKKS
;
A
#
# COMPACT_ATOMS: atom_id res chain seq x y z
N MET A 1 10.61 12.47 3.35
CA MET A 1 10.89 12.26 1.91
C MET A 1 11.55 13.53 1.38
N LYS A 2 12.80 13.46 0.89
CA LYS A 2 13.46 14.62 0.24
C LYS A 2 13.23 14.53 -1.26
N ILE A 3 12.54 15.52 -1.82
CA ILE A 3 12.20 15.63 -3.24
C ILE A 3 12.92 16.86 -3.81
N ASN A 4 13.49 16.72 -4.99
CA ASN A 4 13.99 17.86 -5.75
C ASN A 4 12.86 18.37 -6.65
N ASN A 5 12.36 19.58 -6.39
CA ASN A 5 11.21 20.14 -7.12
C ASN A 5 11.53 20.45 -8.59
N ASP A 6 12.75 20.88 -8.89
CA ASP A 6 13.14 21.23 -10.26
C ASP A 6 13.18 19.97 -11.14
N GLN A 7 13.83 18.91 -10.63
CA GLN A 7 13.84 17.60 -11.31
C GLN A 7 12.44 16.99 -11.39
N LEU A 8 11.64 17.14 -10.32
CA LEU A 8 10.27 16.64 -10.32
C LEU A 8 9.42 17.29 -11.42
N PHE A 9 9.62 18.59 -11.69
CA PHE A 9 8.87 19.27 -12.73
C PHE A 9 9.11 18.62 -14.10
N ASP A 10 10.37 18.38 -14.46
CA ASP A 10 10.72 17.70 -15.71
C ASP A 10 10.14 16.28 -15.78
N GLU A 11 10.25 15.52 -14.69
CA GLU A 11 9.68 14.17 -14.57
C GLU A 11 8.15 14.17 -14.77
N VAL A 12 7.45 15.16 -14.20
CA VAL A 12 5.99 15.31 -14.31
C VAL A 12 5.57 15.75 -15.71
N VAL A 13 6.33 16.63 -16.37
CA VAL A 13 6.07 17.04 -17.76
C VAL A 13 6.14 15.82 -18.68
N LEU A 14 7.21 15.03 -18.59
CA LEU A 14 7.38 13.81 -19.37
C LEU A 14 6.27 12.79 -19.08
N ALA A 15 5.90 12.62 -17.81
CA ALA A 15 4.81 11.74 -17.43
C ALA A 15 3.48 12.20 -18.03
N LYS A 16 3.19 13.51 -17.96
CA LYS A 16 1.98 14.11 -18.51
C LYS A 16 1.90 13.90 -20.02
N GLU A 17 2.99 14.13 -20.76
CA GLU A 17 3.04 13.93 -22.20
C GLU A 17 2.73 12.47 -22.59
N TYR A 18 3.33 11.51 -21.88
CA TYR A 18 3.04 10.10 -22.09
C TYR A 18 1.56 9.77 -21.79
N LEU A 19 1.06 10.18 -20.63
CA LEU A 19 -0.32 9.90 -20.21
C LEU A 19 -1.34 10.51 -21.18
N GLN A 20 -1.10 11.73 -21.66
CA GLN A 20 -1.98 12.38 -22.63
C GLN A 20 -1.95 11.68 -24.00
N SER A 21 -0.77 11.24 -24.44
CA SER A 21 -0.62 10.55 -25.73
C SER A 21 -1.31 9.19 -25.76
N ASN A 22 -1.34 8.47 -24.63
CA ASN A 22 -1.97 7.15 -24.51
C ASN A 22 -3.45 7.20 -24.11
N TRP A 23 -3.98 8.38 -23.76
CA TRP A 23 -5.33 8.55 -23.20
C TRP A 23 -6.44 8.03 -24.11
N GLU A 24 -6.42 8.39 -25.39
CA GLU A 24 -7.45 7.97 -26.35
C GLU A 24 -7.34 6.49 -26.70
N GLN A 25 -6.12 5.94 -26.73
CA GLN A 25 -5.91 4.51 -26.92
C GLN A 25 -6.52 3.71 -25.76
N TRP A 26 -6.28 4.14 -24.51
CA TRP A 26 -6.85 3.49 -23.34
C TRP A 26 -8.37 3.53 -23.33
N LYS A 27 -8.99 4.66 -23.67
CA LYS A 27 -10.46 4.73 -23.79
C LYS A 27 -11.02 3.74 -24.81
N GLN A 28 -10.37 3.63 -25.97
CA GLN A 28 -10.80 2.69 -27.01
C GLN A 28 -10.64 1.25 -26.55
N GLU A 29 -9.54 0.92 -25.88
CA GLU A 29 -9.29 -0.40 -25.31
C GLU A 29 -10.30 -0.75 -24.22
N GLU A 30 -10.61 0.19 -23.33
CA GLU A 30 -11.64 0.04 -22.29
C GLU A 30 -13.02 -0.25 -22.91
N THR A 31 -13.37 0.49 -23.97
CA THR A 31 -14.65 0.31 -24.69
C THR A 31 -14.71 -1.02 -25.46
N THR A 32 -13.60 -1.42 -26.09
CA THR A 32 -13.56 -2.62 -26.94
C THR A 32 -13.56 -3.89 -26.12
N ARG A 33 -12.90 -3.87 -24.95
CA ARG A 33 -12.79 -5.04 -24.06
C ARG A 33 -13.84 -5.08 -22.97
N ASP A 34 -14.66 -4.02 -22.84
CA ASP A 34 -15.62 -3.85 -21.74
C ASP A 34 -14.97 -4.00 -20.36
N VAL A 35 -13.77 -3.43 -20.20
CA VAL A 35 -12.95 -3.50 -18.98
C VAL A 35 -12.39 -2.11 -18.68
N ILE A 36 -12.37 -1.71 -17.40
CA ILE A 36 -11.71 -0.47 -16.97
C ILE A 36 -10.23 -0.76 -16.74
N ILE A 37 -9.34 0.00 -17.40
CA ILE A 37 -7.90 -0.12 -17.15
C ILE A 37 -7.61 0.54 -15.80
N SER A 38 -7.02 -0.24 -14.90
CA SER A 38 -6.71 0.18 -13.54
C SER A 38 -5.68 1.32 -13.52
N SER A 39 -5.62 2.06 -12.40
CA SER A 39 -4.60 3.12 -12.26
C SER A 39 -3.20 2.52 -12.20
N GLU A 40 -3.08 1.36 -11.55
CA GLU A 40 -1.87 0.55 -11.43
C GLU A 40 -1.31 0.19 -12.81
N GLU A 41 -2.13 -0.31 -13.72
CA GLU A 41 -1.71 -0.63 -15.09
C GLU A 41 -1.24 0.60 -15.86
N LYS A 42 -1.90 1.75 -15.70
CA LYS A 42 -1.50 3.01 -16.34
C LYS A 42 -0.13 3.49 -15.84
N TRP A 43 0.13 3.40 -14.53
CA TRP A 43 1.44 3.72 -13.95
C TRP A 43 2.52 2.70 -14.32
N LEU A 44 2.19 1.41 -14.39
CA LEU A 44 3.12 0.38 -14.87
C LEU A 44 3.53 0.60 -16.33
N GLY A 45 2.58 0.98 -17.19
CA GLY A 45 2.85 1.34 -18.58
C GLY A 45 3.82 2.53 -18.68
N LEU A 46 3.56 3.59 -17.90
CA LEU A 46 4.44 4.77 -17.84
C LEU A 46 5.87 4.41 -17.39
N PHE A 47 6.02 3.70 -16.28
CA PHE A 47 7.36 3.36 -15.76
C PHE A 47 8.07 2.33 -16.63
N GLY A 48 7.33 1.44 -17.31
CA GLY A 48 7.86 0.58 -18.36
C GLY A 48 8.46 1.41 -19.50
N HIS A 49 7.72 2.41 -20.00
CA HIS A 49 8.19 3.32 -21.03
C HIS A 49 9.44 4.10 -20.62
N PHE A 50 9.47 4.62 -19.38
CA PHE A 50 10.64 5.33 -18.86
C PHE A 50 11.86 4.41 -18.78
N LYS A 51 11.67 3.16 -18.37
CA LYS A 51 12.75 2.16 -18.34
C LYS A 51 13.29 1.86 -19.73
N GLU A 52 12.42 1.67 -20.72
CA GLU A 52 12.80 1.41 -22.11
C GLU A 52 13.56 2.58 -22.75
N LYS A 53 13.16 3.82 -22.45
CA LYS A 53 13.79 5.04 -22.96
C LYS A 53 14.96 5.55 -22.10
N HIS A 54 15.35 4.81 -21.06
CA HIS A 54 16.38 5.23 -20.10
C HIS A 54 16.13 6.60 -19.44
N ILE A 55 14.85 6.94 -19.20
CA ILE A 55 14.43 8.16 -18.50
C ILE A 55 14.44 7.87 -17.00
N ALA A 56 15.19 8.66 -16.23
CA ALA A 56 15.19 8.58 -14.78
C ALA A 56 14.08 9.45 -14.20
N ALA A 57 13.20 8.85 -13.38
CA ALA A 57 12.14 9.58 -12.66
C ALA A 57 12.10 9.27 -11.15
N PRO A 58 13.22 9.46 -10.42
CA PRO A 58 13.34 9.06 -9.02
C PRO A 58 12.46 9.87 -8.07
N ASN A 59 12.03 11.08 -8.42
CA ASN A 59 11.15 11.89 -7.57
C ASN A 59 9.69 11.49 -7.75
N LEU A 60 9.27 11.26 -8.99
CA LEU A 60 7.93 10.81 -9.34
C LEU A 60 7.65 9.41 -8.76
N ILE A 61 8.61 8.48 -8.87
CA ILE A 61 8.49 7.14 -8.26
C ILE A 61 8.19 7.24 -6.77
N LYS A 62 8.95 8.05 -6.02
CA LYS A 62 8.72 8.22 -4.57
C LYS A 62 7.31 8.73 -4.25
N ILE A 63 6.80 9.67 -5.04
CA ILE A 63 5.45 10.24 -4.84
C ILE A 63 4.39 9.17 -5.12
N VAL A 64 4.54 8.45 -6.23
CA VAL A 64 3.58 7.42 -6.64
C VAL A 64 3.59 6.25 -5.65
N GLU A 65 4.77 5.76 -5.24
CA GLU A 65 4.92 4.76 -4.18
C GLU A 65 4.21 5.19 -2.90
N TYR A 66 4.41 6.44 -2.47
CA TYR A 66 3.73 6.98 -1.30
C TYR A 66 2.21 7.04 -1.47
N ALA A 67 1.73 7.50 -2.62
CA ALA A 67 0.30 7.60 -2.92
C ALA A 67 -0.38 6.23 -2.89
N PHE A 68 0.25 5.19 -3.46
CA PHE A 68 -0.27 3.81 -3.45
C PHE A 68 -0.20 3.13 -2.08
N CYS A 69 0.60 3.64 -1.15
CA CYS A 69 0.60 3.18 0.23
C CYS A 69 -0.56 3.76 1.05
N LEU A 70 -1.27 4.77 0.55
CA LEU A 70 -2.42 5.34 1.23
C LEU A 70 -3.66 4.49 0.96
N PRO A 71 -4.38 4.03 2.00
CA PRO A 71 -5.64 3.33 1.78
C PRO A 71 -6.66 4.29 1.17
N GLY A 72 -7.31 3.86 0.08
CA GLY A 72 -8.34 4.67 -0.59
C GLY A 72 -9.66 4.80 0.20
N THR A 73 -9.79 4.12 1.34
CA THR A 73 -10.99 4.13 2.20
C THR A 73 -10.63 4.07 3.68
N SER A 74 -11.57 4.42 4.56
CA SER A 74 -11.45 4.23 6.01
C SER A 74 -11.61 2.77 6.44
N ALA A 75 -12.08 1.87 5.56
CA ALA A 75 -12.42 0.50 5.90
C ALA A 75 -11.27 -0.30 6.57
N PRO A 76 -9.98 -0.18 6.15
CA PRO A 76 -8.88 -0.81 6.87
C PRO A 76 -8.76 -0.34 8.32
N VAL A 77 -8.95 0.96 8.56
CA VAL A 77 -8.90 1.57 9.90
C VAL A 77 -10.11 1.16 10.73
N GLU A 78 -11.30 1.16 10.16
CA GLU A 78 -12.53 0.69 10.80
C GLU A 78 -12.43 -0.78 11.22
N ARG A 79 -11.79 -1.62 10.39
CA ARG A 79 -11.49 -3.01 10.74
C ARG A 79 -10.58 -3.10 11.97
N VAL A 80 -9.56 -2.24 12.08
CA VAL A 80 -8.73 -2.15 13.29
C VAL A 80 -9.58 -1.77 14.50
N PHE A 81 -10.42 -0.75 14.40
CA PHE A 81 -11.26 -0.34 15.53
C PHE A 81 -12.28 -1.40 15.96
N SER A 82 -12.92 -2.08 15.01
CA SER A 82 -13.83 -3.18 15.32
C SER A 82 -13.12 -4.31 16.06
N LEU A 83 -11.94 -4.71 15.59
CA LEU A 83 -11.13 -5.73 16.23
C LEU A 83 -10.64 -5.30 17.63
N MET A 84 -10.31 -4.03 17.81
CA MET A 84 -9.94 -3.46 19.11
C MET A 84 -11.11 -3.51 20.08
N ASN A 85 -12.28 -3.02 19.68
CA ASN A 85 -13.47 -3.01 20.51
C ASN A 85 -13.90 -4.42 20.93
N ASN A 86 -13.75 -5.41 20.04
CA ASN A 86 -14.01 -6.82 20.37
C ASN A 86 -13.01 -7.40 21.39
N ALA A 87 -11.76 -6.94 21.39
CA ALA A 87 -10.74 -7.38 22.34
C ALA A 87 -10.83 -6.61 23.67
N TRP A 88 -11.29 -5.36 23.62
CA TRP A 88 -11.43 -4.41 24.73
C TRP A 88 -12.88 -4.35 25.21
N THR A 89 -13.40 -5.46 25.73
CA THR A 89 -14.71 -5.48 26.41
C THR A 89 -14.53 -5.50 27.93
N ASP A 90 -15.49 -4.93 28.66
CA ASP A 90 -15.45 -4.84 30.14
C ASP A 90 -15.34 -6.24 30.80
N ASP A 91 -15.95 -7.25 30.20
CA ASP A 91 -15.90 -8.65 30.66
C ASP A 91 -14.50 -9.31 30.51
N ARG A 92 -13.58 -8.69 29.76
CA ARG A 92 -12.19 -9.19 29.57
C ARG A 92 -11.15 -8.44 30.40
N GLY A 93 -11.59 -7.71 31.44
CA GLY A 93 -10.72 -7.13 32.45
C GLY A 93 -9.86 -5.97 31.98
N LEU A 94 -10.25 -5.28 30.91
CA LEU A 94 -9.58 -4.07 30.36
C LEU A 94 -8.06 -4.27 30.19
N MET A 95 -7.67 -4.91 29.08
CA MET A 95 -6.26 -5.09 28.74
C MET A 95 -5.54 -3.73 28.63
N LYS A 96 -4.28 -3.67 29.08
CA LYS A 96 -3.42 -2.48 28.91
C LYS A 96 -3.28 -2.13 27.43
N GLU A 97 -3.22 -0.84 27.13
CA GLU A 97 -3.06 -0.32 25.76
C GLU A 97 -1.89 -0.98 25.01
N SER A 98 -0.74 -1.15 25.66
CA SER A 98 0.43 -1.81 25.07
C SER A 98 0.15 -3.24 24.63
N THR A 99 -0.65 -3.96 25.42
CA THR A 99 -1.04 -5.36 25.14
C THR A 99 -2.01 -5.40 23.98
N VAL A 100 -2.99 -4.51 23.96
CA VAL A 100 -3.95 -4.41 22.84
C VAL A 100 -3.21 -4.03 21.56
N LYS A 101 -2.32 -3.03 21.59
CA LYS A 101 -1.51 -2.64 20.44
C LYS A 101 -0.71 -3.82 19.88
N GLY A 102 -0.01 -4.58 20.74
CA GLY A 102 0.72 -5.78 20.34
C GLY A 102 -0.19 -6.85 19.73
N LEU A 103 -1.34 -7.12 20.35
CA LEU A 103 -2.33 -8.06 19.84
C LEU A 103 -2.87 -7.66 18.46
N MET A 104 -3.17 -6.37 18.28
CA MET A 104 -3.67 -5.84 17.01
C MET A 104 -2.62 -5.92 15.91
N THR A 105 -1.37 -5.54 16.19
CA THR A 105 -0.26 -5.67 15.24
C THR A 105 -0.09 -7.12 14.78
N CYS A 106 -0.16 -8.09 15.70
CA CYS A 106 -0.11 -9.50 15.34
C CYS A 106 -1.31 -9.90 14.48
N LYS A 107 -2.54 -9.57 14.91
CA LYS A 107 -3.77 -10.01 14.24
C LYS A 107 -3.92 -9.42 12.83
N ILE A 108 -3.51 -8.18 12.62
CA ILE A 108 -3.64 -7.48 11.35
C ILE A 108 -2.53 -7.88 10.37
N ASN A 109 -1.27 -8.00 10.83
CA ASN A 109 -0.13 -8.15 9.93
C ASN A 109 0.28 -9.60 9.67
N ILE A 110 -0.12 -10.55 10.52
CA ILE A 110 0.37 -11.93 10.43
C ILE A 110 -0.54 -12.80 9.57
N GLY A 111 -1.84 -12.50 9.51
CA GLY A 111 -2.79 -13.13 8.58
C GLY A 111 -2.93 -14.65 8.74
N LEU A 112 -2.52 -15.22 9.88
CA LEU A 112 -2.57 -16.65 10.17
C LEU A 112 -3.64 -16.97 11.20
N ALA A 113 -4.20 -18.18 11.13
CA ALA A 113 -4.98 -18.74 12.22
C ALA A 113 -4.09 -18.89 13.46
N SER A 114 -4.71 -18.83 14.65
CA SER A 114 -3.98 -18.84 15.94
C SER A 114 -3.06 -20.06 16.11
N GLU A 115 -3.47 -21.22 15.58
CA GLU A 115 -2.69 -22.47 15.64
C GLU A 115 -1.46 -22.42 14.73
N ASP A 116 -1.63 -22.00 13.49
CA ASP A 116 -0.53 -21.81 12.53
C ASP A 116 0.44 -20.74 13.00
N PHE A 117 -0.08 -19.67 13.60
CA PHE A 117 0.73 -18.63 14.21
C PHE A 117 1.61 -19.20 15.32
N TYR A 118 1.03 -19.96 16.25
CA TYR A 118 1.75 -20.60 17.35
C TYR A 118 2.86 -21.52 16.83
N ILE A 119 2.57 -22.39 15.87
CA ILE A 119 3.56 -23.29 15.26
C ILE A 119 4.70 -22.48 14.64
N LYS A 120 4.38 -21.39 13.94
CA LYS A 120 5.36 -20.54 13.26
C LYS A 120 6.27 -19.77 14.21
N ILE A 121 5.78 -19.36 15.38
CA ILE A 121 6.57 -18.58 16.36
C ILE A 121 7.26 -19.45 17.42
N LYS A 122 6.81 -20.68 17.66
CA LYS A 122 7.33 -21.55 18.74
C LYS A 122 8.85 -21.74 18.68
N ASN A 123 9.44 -21.69 17.49
CA ASN A 123 10.89 -21.85 17.28
C ASN A 123 11.65 -20.53 17.06
N LYS A 124 10.96 -19.38 17.03
CA LYS A 124 11.56 -18.06 16.79
C LYS A 124 11.80 -17.31 18.10
N LYS A 125 12.96 -17.58 18.73
CA LYS A 125 13.36 -16.99 20.03
C LYS A 125 13.56 -15.48 20.00
N ASP A 126 13.73 -14.91 18.81
CA ASP A 126 13.89 -13.50 18.50
C ASP A 126 12.56 -12.75 18.42
N PHE A 127 11.45 -13.44 18.14
CA PHE A 127 10.14 -12.82 17.90
C PHE A 127 9.55 -12.11 19.14
N LEU A 128 9.88 -12.58 20.35
CA LEU A 128 9.39 -12.01 21.61
C LEU A 128 10.41 -11.10 22.32
N LYS A 129 11.55 -10.81 21.69
CA LYS A 129 12.53 -9.90 22.29
C LYS A 129 11.99 -8.47 22.24
N LYS A 130 11.98 -7.80 23.38
CA LYS A 130 11.70 -6.36 23.47
C LYS A 130 12.65 -5.59 22.56
N SER A 131 12.08 -4.78 21.67
CA SER A 131 12.82 -3.72 20.96
C SER A 131 13.16 -2.58 21.91
#